data_AF-A0A4S4KEA0-F1
#
_entry.id   AF-A0A4S4KEA0-F1
#
_cell.length_a   1.000
_cell.length_b   1.000
_cell.length_c   1.000
_cell.angle_alpha   90.00
_cell.angle_beta   90.00
_cell.angle_gamma   90.00
#
_symmetry.space_group_name_H-M   'P 1'
#
loop_
_entity.id
_entity.type
_entity.pdbx_description
1 polymer ?
#
loop_
_entity_poly.entity_id
_entity_poly.type
_entity_poly.pdbx_seq_one_letter_code
_entity_poly.pdbx_strand_id
1 'polypeptide(L)'
;MLSSSRFSGDPRNHCVPVLDYFVDKDDTSIAYMVMPFLRLTDDPPFETVNDIIDYGSQIIQSSYMISRWRIVRLPTDSPKLVVGGYGRDQDVPELSFDVPYDPFKVDIFILGNMFKREIYNNSSNVDFLLPFVNAMTQNDPKARPDALEAEKIWGNTCAKICKDDDIVAVLYC
;
A
#
# COMPACT_ATOMS: atom_id res chain seq x y z
N MET A 1 1.75 18.02 3.10
CA MET A 1 0.77 16.91 3.01
C MET A 1 0.60 16.55 1.54
N LEU A 2 0.23 15.31 1.24
CA LEU A 2 -0.09 14.87 -0.13
C LEU A 2 -1.24 15.65 -0.76
N SER A 3 -2.12 16.23 0.06
CA SER A 3 -3.21 17.13 -0.35
C SER A 3 -2.79 18.57 -0.64
N SER A 4 -1.53 18.96 -0.40
CA SER A 4 -1.08 20.33 -0.68
C SER A 4 -0.97 20.58 -2.19
N SER A 5 -1.12 21.84 -2.62
CA SER A 5 -1.05 22.27 -4.04
C SER A 5 0.23 21.81 -4.77
N ARG A 6 1.32 21.59 -4.04
CA ARG A 6 2.58 21.04 -4.59
C ARG A 6 2.47 19.61 -5.11
N PHE A 7 1.56 18.81 -4.55
CA PHE A 7 1.46 17.37 -4.81
C PHE A 7 0.07 16.96 -5.33
N SER A 8 -0.98 17.76 -5.10
CA SER A 8 -2.36 17.41 -5.49
C SER A 8 -2.60 17.41 -7.01
N GLY A 9 -1.74 18.07 -7.79
CA GLY A 9 -1.81 18.09 -9.25
C GLY A 9 -0.93 17.05 -9.95
N ASP A 10 -0.17 16.23 -9.21
CA ASP A 10 0.65 15.18 -9.81
C ASP A 10 -0.24 13.98 -10.15
N PRO A 11 -0.35 13.56 -11.43
CA PRO A 11 -1.23 12.45 -11.84
C PRO A 11 -0.81 11.10 -11.25
N ARG A 12 0.36 11.00 -10.63
CA ARG A 12 0.81 9.80 -9.91
C ARG A 12 0.31 9.76 -8.47
N ASN A 13 -0.21 10.87 -7.95
CA ASN A 13 -0.69 10.97 -6.58
C ASN A 13 -2.12 10.45 -6.48
N HIS A 14 -2.25 9.15 -6.21
CA HIS A 14 -3.56 8.52 -5.99
C HIS A 14 -3.98 8.50 -4.52
N CYS A 15 -3.33 9.32 -3.67
CA CYS A 15 -3.70 9.40 -2.26
C CYS A 15 -4.99 10.19 -2.08
N VAL A 16 -5.84 9.70 -1.18
CA VAL A 16 -7.11 10.33 -0.82
C VAL A 16 -6.83 11.75 -0.29
N PRO A 17 -7.47 12.79 -0.85
CA PRO A 17 -7.22 14.16 -0.42
C PRO A 17 -7.84 14.40 0.95
N VAL A 18 -7.03 14.92 1.87
CA VAL A 18 -7.54 15.55 3.09
C VAL A 18 -8.09 16.92 2.71
N LEU A 19 -9.41 17.08 2.83
CA LEU A 19 -10.13 18.29 2.46
C LEU A 19 -10.05 19.34 3.57
N ASP A 20 -10.14 18.91 4.82
CA ASP A 20 -10.08 19.77 5.99
C ASP A 20 -9.64 18.98 7.24
N TYR A 21 -9.23 19.68 8.30
CA TYR A 21 -9.08 19.10 9.63
C TYR A 21 -9.41 20.14 10.70
N PHE A 22 -10.01 19.70 11.80
CA PHE A 22 -10.32 20.57 12.93
C PHE A 22 -10.12 19.83 14.25
N VAL A 23 -9.73 20.57 15.29
CA VAL A 23 -9.50 20.04 16.64
C VAL A 23 -10.82 20.06 17.41
N ASP A 24 -11.08 19.04 18.22
CA ASP A 24 -12.25 19.03 19.09
C ASP A 24 -12.18 20.21 20.06
N LYS A 25 -13.31 20.92 20.19
CA LYS A 25 -13.41 22.14 20.99
C LYS A 25 -13.38 21.84 22.50
N ASP A 26 -13.79 20.64 22.90
CA ASP A 26 -13.89 20.23 24.30
C ASP A 26 -12.66 19.37 24.70
N ASP A 27 -12.01 18.68 23.76
CA ASP A 27 -10.78 17.91 23.98
C ASP A 27 -9.71 18.17 22.90
N THR A 28 -8.73 19.02 23.21
CA THR A 28 -7.67 19.40 22.25
C THR A 28 -6.71 18.27 21.88
N SER A 29 -6.80 17.10 22.52
CA SER A 29 -6.05 15.90 22.12
C SER A 29 -6.68 15.18 20.92
N ILE A 30 -7.93 15.50 20.56
CA ILE A 30 -8.67 14.89 19.45
C ILE A 30 -8.68 15.83 18.25
N ALA A 31 -8.34 15.31 17.08
CA ALA A 31 -8.49 16.00 15.81
C ALA A 31 -9.33 15.17 14.83
N TYR A 32 -10.25 15.84 14.15
CA TYR A 32 -11.07 15.26 13.09
C TYR A 32 -10.48 15.61 11.73
N MET A 33 -10.44 14.64 10.85
CA MET A 33 -9.98 14.78 9.47
C MET A 33 -11.16 14.59 8.53
N VAL A 34 -11.37 15.55 7.63
CA VAL A 34 -12.41 15.50 6.60
C VAL A 34 -11.80 15.02 5.29
N MET A 35 -12.35 13.95 4.75
CA MET A 35 -11.96 13.35 3.47
C MET A 35 -13.20 12.89 2.72
N PRO A 36 -13.12 12.69 1.39
CA PRO A 36 -14.22 12.09 0.63
C PRO A 36 -14.61 10.73 1.22
N PHE A 37 -15.90 10.40 1.17
CA PHE A 37 -16.38 9.08 1.54
C PHE A 37 -15.92 8.06 0.48
N LEU A 38 -15.17 7.05 0.91
CA LEU A 38 -14.60 6.03 0.03
C LEU A 38 -15.46 4.77 0.09
N ARG A 39 -15.52 4.04 -1.02
CA ARG A 39 -16.05 2.68 -1.07
C ARG A 39 -14.97 1.68 -0.64
N LEU A 40 -15.42 0.49 -0.27
CA LEU A 40 -14.51 -0.64 -0.07
C LEU A 40 -13.87 -1.05 -1.40
N THR A 41 -12.70 -1.67 -1.33
CA THR A 41 -11.86 -1.97 -2.50
C THR A 41 -12.44 -3.08 -3.39
N ASP A 42 -13.39 -3.84 -2.86
CA ASP A 42 -14.13 -4.92 -3.49
C ASP A 42 -15.55 -4.50 -3.94
N ASP A 43 -15.87 -3.20 -3.91
CA ASP A 43 -17.16 -2.64 -4.36
C ASP A 43 -16.99 -1.55 -5.45
N PRO A 44 -17.26 -1.87 -6.74
CA PRO A 44 -17.78 -3.14 -7.25
C PRO A 44 -16.70 -4.25 -7.22
N PRO A 45 -17.08 -5.53 -7.27
CA PRO A 45 -16.11 -6.63 -7.31
C PRO A 45 -15.23 -6.54 -8.55
N PHE A 46 -13.99 -7.04 -8.46
CA PHE A 46 -13.13 -7.21 -9.62
C PHE A 46 -13.76 -8.23 -10.59
N GLU A 47 -14.04 -7.84 -11.83
CA GLU A 47 -14.65 -8.72 -12.84
C GLU A 47 -13.57 -9.39 -13.69
N THR A 48 -12.45 -8.70 -13.92
CA THR A 48 -11.36 -9.15 -14.77
C THR A 48 -10.01 -9.08 -14.05
N VAL A 49 -9.06 -9.87 -14.54
CA VAL A 49 -7.66 -9.75 -14.10
C VAL A 49 -7.10 -8.36 -14.43
N ASN A 50 -7.58 -7.71 -15.50
CA ASN A 50 -7.15 -6.35 -15.82
C ASN A 50 -7.56 -5.34 -14.74
N ASP A 51 -8.74 -5.49 -14.12
CA ASP A 51 -9.16 -4.63 -13.01
C ASP A 51 -8.19 -4.72 -11.82
N ILE A 52 -7.72 -5.94 -11.53
CA ILE A 52 -6.72 -6.20 -10.48
C ILE A 52 -5.37 -5.58 -10.85
N ILE A 53 -4.96 -5.68 -12.12
CA ILE A 53 -3.72 -5.07 -12.62
C ILE A 53 -3.77 -3.54 -12.50
N ASP A 54 -4.89 -2.93 -12.88
CA ASP A 54 -5.06 -1.48 -12.84
C ASP A 54 -5.13 -0.97 -11.39
N TYR A 55 -5.91 -1.64 -10.54
CA TYR A 55 -5.96 -1.36 -9.10
C TYR A 55 -4.59 -1.49 -8.44
N GLY A 56 -3.89 -2.60 -8.71
CA GLY A 56 -2.58 -2.83 -8.10
C GLY A 56 -1.52 -1.85 -8.59
N SER A 57 -1.57 -1.45 -9.86
CA SER A 57 -0.68 -0.42 -10.41
C SER A 57 -0.84 0.93 -9.69
N GLN A 58 -2.09 1.34 -9.39
CA GLN A 58 -2.35 2.58 -8.66
C GLN A 58 -1.81 2.54 -7.22
N ILE A 59 -1.99 1.41 -6.52
CA ILE A 59 -1.48 1.23 -5.15
C ILE A 59 0.04 1.28 -5.11
N ILE A 60 0.71 0.56 -6.00
CA ILE A 60 2.17 0.48 -6.00
C ILE A 60 2.82 1.81 -6.40
N GLN A 61 2.24 2.53 -7.36
CA GLN A 61 2.65 3.90 -7.67
C GLN A 61 2.51 4.83 -6.46
N SER A 62 1.40 4.72 -5.72
CA SER A 62 1.17 5.50 -4.50
C SER A 62 2.20 5.20 -3.42
N SER A 63 2.51 3.93 -3.19
CA SER A 63 3.55 3.48 -2.25
C SER A 63 4.93 4.04 -2.63
N TYR A 64 5.30 3.94 -3.90
CA TYR A 64 6.53 4.53 -4.43
C TYR A 64 6.58 6.05 -4.21
N MET A 65 5.48 6.76 -4.46
CA MET A 65 5.41 8.20 -4.18
C MET A 65 5.64 8.51 -2.69
N ILE A 66 4.98 7.80 -1.78
CA ILE A 66 5.12 8.02 -0.34
C ILE A 66 6.58 7.84 0.10
N SER A 67 7.23 6.77 -0.37
CA SER A 67 8.63 6.48 -0.09
C SER A 67 9.58 7.54 -0.69
N ARG A 68 9.37 7.91 -1.95
CA ARG A 68 10.23 8.84 -2.69
C ARG A 68 10.16 10.28 -2.17
N TRP A 69 8.96 10.76 -1.82
CA TRP A 69 8.74 12.14 -1.42
C TRP A 69 9.01 12.40 0.07
N ARG A 70 9.44 11.37 0.83
CA ARG A 70 9.80 11.46 2.26
C ARG A 70 8.76 12.26 3.06
N ILE A 71 7.50 11.93 2.84
CA ILE A 71 6.37 12.74 3.33
C ILE A 71 6.27 12.64 4.86
N VAL A 72 6.75 11.53 5.44
CA VAL A 72 7.13 11.45 6.84
C VAL A 72 8.38 12.31 7.04
N ARG A 73 8.20 13.52 7.57
CA ARG A 73 9.31 14.39 7.99
C ARG A 73 9.98 13.80 9.23
N LEU A 74 10.91 12.88 9.00
CA LEU A 74 11.91 12.51 10.00
C LEU A 74 13.03 13.55 9.98
N PRO A 75 13.51 14.04 11.14
CA PRO A 75 14.67 14.92 11.22
C PRO A 75 15.83 14.37 10.37
N THR A 76 16.51 15.24 9.63
CA THR A 76 17.48 14.88 8.58
C THR A 76 18.62 13.98 9.09
N ASP A 77 18.94 14.05 10.39
CA ASP A 77 20.00 13.31 11.07
C ASP A 77 19.51 12.16 11.99
N SER A 78 18.23 11.83 11.99
CA SER A 78 17.70 10.74 12.82
C SER A 78 17.77 9.38 12.09
N PRO A 79 18.16 8.28 12.79
CA PRO A 79 17.92 6.95 12.26
C PRO A 79 16.42 6.80 12.01
N LYS A 80 16.05 6.43 10.78
CA LYS A 80 14.65 6.35 10.34
C LYS A 80 13.89 5.15 10.92
N LEU A 81 14.34 4.62 12.04
CA LEU A 81 13.75 3.47 12.67
C LEU A 81 12.69 3.93 13.66
N VAL A 82 11.62 3.17 13.75
CA VAL A 82 10.51 3.44 14.67
C VAL A 82 10.30 2.24 15.58
N VAL A 83 9.65 2.49 16.72
CA VAL A 83 9.14 1.45 17.62
C VAL A 83 7.62 1.55 17.67
N GLY A 84 6.96 0.44 17.96
CA GLY A 84 5.51 0.31 18.06
C GLY A 84 5.05 -1.10 17.72
N GLY A 85 4.14 -1.66 18.52
CA GLY A 85 3.45 -2.92 18.21
C GLY A 85 2.03 -2.72 17.68
N TYR A 86 1.50 -1.50 17.74
CA TYR A 86 0.14 -1.20 17.28
C TYR A 86 0.13 -0.93 15.78
N GLY A 87 -0.40 -1.88 15.02
CA GLY A 87 -0.61 -1.80 13.57
C GLY A 87 -1.91 -2.52 13.19
N ARG A 88 -2.54 -2.12 12.08
CA ARG A 88 -3.74 -2.83 11.58
C ARG A 88 -3.41 -4.26 11.18
N ASP A 89 -2.27 -4.45 10.53
CA ASP A 89 -1.75 -5.77 10.23
C ASP A 89 -0.78 -6.21 11.33
N GLN A 90 -1.20 -7.21 12.10
CA GLN A 90 -0.42 -7.77 13.20
C GLN A 90 0.52 -8.90 12.75
N ASP A 91 0.50 -9.30 11.47
CA ASP A 91 1.39 -10.32 10.93
C ASP A 91 2.80 -9.80 10.63
N VAL A 92 3.03 -8.49 10.71
CA VAL A 92 4.32 -7.87 10.46
C VAL A 92 5.33 -8.36 11.53
N PRO A 93 6.36 -9.12 11.15
CA PRO A 93 7.17 -9.89 12.10
C PRO A 93 8.09 -9.02 12.95
N GLU A 94 8.43 -7.82 12.49
CA GLU A 94 9.33 -6.89 13.19
C GLU A 94 8.62 -5.92 14.14
N LEU A 95 7.28 -5.93 14.23
CA LEU A 95 6.56 -5.04 15.13
C LEU A 95 6.99 -5.27 16.58
N SER A 96 7.48 -4.22 17.21
CA SER A 96 8.07 -4.29 18.54
C SER A 96 7.97 -2.95 19.24
N PHE A 97 7.61 -2.96 20.52
CA PHE A 97 7.65 -1.77 21.37
C PHE A 97 9.07 -1.40 21.80
N ASP A 98 10.03 -2.32 21.66
CA ASP A 98 11.38 -2.18 22.23
C ASP A 98 12.49 -2.17 21.16
N VAL A 99 12.26 -2.86 20.04
CA VAL A 99 13.27 -3.02 18.97
C VAL A 99 12.94 -2.10 17.80
N PRO A 100 13.79 -1.11 17.47
CA PRO A 100 13.55 -0.23 16.34
C PRO A 100 13.61 -0.97 15.00
N TYR A 101 12.67 -0.68 14.11
CA TYR A 101 12.56 -1.29 12.78
C TYR A 101 12.32 -0.24 11.68
N ASP A 102 12.54 -0.62 10.42
CA ASP A 102 12.34 0.26 9.26
C ASP A 102 10.84 0.33 8.90
N PRO A 103 10.18 1.49 9.08
CA PRO A 103 8.76 1.64 8.77
C PRO A 103 8.45 1.41 7.28
N PHE A 104 9.40 1.69 6.37
CA PHE A 104 9.16 1.49 4.94
C PHE A 104 9.12 0.00 4.59
N LYS A 105 9.88 -0.86 5.28
CA LYS A 105 9.80 -2.31 5.07
C LYS A 105 8.51 -2.90 5.65
N VAL A 106 7.98 -2.28 6.70
CA VAL A 106 6.64 -2.60 7.22
C VAL A 106 5.57 -2.30 6.17
N ASP A 107 5.59 -1.11 5.55
CA ASP A 107 4.63 -0.77 4.49
C ASP A 107 4.66 -1.76 3.32
N ILE A 108 5.86 -2.19 2.89
CA ILE A 108 6.01 -3.22 1.84
C ILE A 108 5.37 -4.54 2.27
N PHE A 109 5.57 -4.99 3.51
CA PHE A 109 4.96 -6.22 4.00
C PHE A 109 3.44 -6.10 4.05
N ILE A 110 2.91 -5.01 4.61
CA ILE A 110 1.46 -4.77 4.72
C ILE A 110 0.82 -4.77 3.33
N LEU A 111 1.43 -4.11 2.35
CA LEU A 111 0.95 -4.13 0.97
C LEU A 111 0.96 -5.55 0.40
N GLY A 112 2.06 -6.28 0.55
CA GLY A 112 2.14 -7.68 0.10
C GLY A 112 1.07 -8.56 0.74
N ASN A 113 0.83 -8.40 2.04
CA ASN A 113 -0.15 -9.17 2.78
C ASN A 113 -1.59 -8.78 2.41
N MET A 114 -1.84 -7.50 2.11
CA MET A 114 -3.10 -7.04 1.52
C MET A 114 -3.35 -7.73 0.17
N PHE A 115 -2.40 -7.74 -0.75
CA PHE A 115 -2.55 -8.46 -2.03
C PHE A 115 -2.76 -9.96 -1.81
N LYS A 116 -2.07 -10.55 -0.82
CA LYS A 116 -2.23 -11.97 -0.48
C LYS A 116 -3.64 -12.29 0.01
N ARG A 117 -4.13 -11.53 0.98
CA ARG A 117 -5.40 -11.81 1.68
C ARG A 117 -6.60 -11.41 0.84
N GLU A 118 -6.57 -10.21 0.27
CA GLU A 118 -7.75 -9.63 -0.40
C GLU A 118 -7.89 -10.10 -1.85
N ILE A 119 -6.79 -10.47 -2.51
CA ILE A 119 -6.79 -10.83 -3.93
C ILE A 119 -6.35 -12.27 -4.15
N TYR A 120 -5.13 -12.65 -3.75
CA TYR A 120 -4.57 -13.97 -4.09
C TYR A 120 -5.38 -15.13 -3.49
N ASN A 121 -5.76 -15.03 -2.21
CA ASN A 121 -6.50 -16.08 -1.53
C ASN A 121 -7.99 -16.13 -1.91
N ASN A 122 -8.53 -15.01 -2.40
CA ASN A 122 -9.97 -14.84 -2.63
C ASN A 122 -10.34 -14.88 -4.11
N SER A 123 -9.38 -14.89 -5.04
CA SER A 123 -9.66 -14.89 -6.48
C SER A 123 -9.06 -16.11 -7.19
N SER A 124 -9.72 -16.56 -8.26
CA SER A 124 -9.13 -17.51 -9.22
C SER A 124 -8.30 -16.78 -10.29
N ASN A 125 -7.44 -17.53 -10.99
CA ASN A 125 -6.63 -17.04 -12.11
C ASN A 125 -5.61 -15.94 -11.75
N VAL A 126 -5.26 -15.80 -10.47
CA VAL A 126 -4.33 -14.79 -9.96
C VAL A 126 -2.96 -15.37 -9.54
N ASP A 127 -2.63 -16.60 -9.96
CA ASP A 127 -1.35 -17.24 -9.64
C ASP A 127 -0.13 -16.46 -10.13
N PHE A 128 -0.32 -15.63 -11.15
CA PHE A 128 0.72 -14.72 -11.63
C PHE A 128 1.20 -13.75 -10.54
N LEU A 129 0.37 -13.41 -9.54
CA LEU A 129 0.72 -12.51 -8.43
C LEU A 129 1.67 -13.15 -7.41
N LEU A 130 1.78 -14.48 -7.39
CA LEU A 130 2.52 -15.21 -6.35
C LEU A 130 3.98 -14.76 -6.20
N PRO A 131 4.77 -14.54 -7.29
CA PRO A 131 6.14 -14.04 -7.16
C PRO A 131 6.22 -12.65 -6.51
N PHE A 132 5.25 -11.79 -6.81
CA PHE A 132 5.16 -10.45 -6.25
C PHE A 132 4.80 -10.48 -4.76
N VAL A 133 3.73 -11.21 -4.40
CA VAL A 133 3.31 -11.40 -3.01
C VAL A 133 4.46 -11.98 -2.18
N ASN A 134 5.09 -13.06 -2.65
CA ASN A 134 6.18 -13.70 -1.92
C ASN A 134 7.36 -12.75 -1.70
N ALA A 135 7.73 -11.93 -2.69
CA ALA A 135 8.84 -10.99 -2.54
C ALA A 135 8.55 -9.93 -1.46
N MET A 136 7.31 -9.44 -1.37
CA MET A 136 6.92 -8.41 -0.41
C MET A 136 6.71 -8.95 1.01
N THR A 137 6.22 -10.18 1.17
CA THR A 137 5.90 -10.77 2.48
C THR A 137 7.04 -11.61 3.08
N GLN A 138 8.29 -11.31 2.75
CA GLN A 138 9.44 -12.00 3.35
C GLN A 138 9.53 -11.70 4.85
N ASN A 139 9.83 -12.71 5.67
CA ASN A 139 9.95 -12.51 7.12
C ASN A 139 11.13 -11.59 7.47
N ASP A 140 12.27 -11.72 6.78
CA ASP A 140 13.39 -10.80 6.91
C ASP A 140 13.07 -9.47 6.18
N PRO A 141 12.97 -8.33 6.90
CA PRO A 141 12.72 -7.03 6.27
C PRO A 141 13.78 -6.66 5.23
N LYS A 142 15.02 -7.15 5.35
CA LYS A 142 16.10 -6.86 4.38
C LYS A 142 15.92 -7.61 3.06
N ALA A 143 15.27 -8.77 3.09
CA ALA A 143 14.99 -9.57 1.90
C ALA A 143 13.80 -9.02 1.08
N ARG A 144 12.99 -8.14 1.67
CA ARG A 144 11.90 -7.46 0.95
C ARG A 144 12.45 -6.39 0.00
N PRO A 145 11.83 -6.18 -1.17
CA PRO A 145 12.20 -5.11 -2.09
C PRO A 145 11.96 -3.74 -1.46
N ASP A 146 12.65 -2.72 -1.97
CA ASP A 146 12.20 -1.34 -1.77
C ASP A 146 11.00 -1.00 -2.68
N ALA A 147 10.42 0.19 -2.54
CA ALA A 147 9.23 0.56 -3.32
C ALA A 147 9.51 0.66 -4.83
N LEU A 148 10.74 0.99 -5.24
CA LEU A 148 11.13 1.06 -6.65
C LEU A 148 11.35 -0.35 -7.23
N GLU A 149 11.94 -1.25 -6.46
CA GLU A 149 12.09 -2.65 -6.79
C GLU A 149 10.73 -3.35 -6.86
N ALA A 150 9.81 -3.04 -5.94
CA ALA A 150 8.44 -3.55 -5.97
C ALA A 150 7.71 -3.12 -7.25
N GLU A 151 7.86 -1.87 -7.71
CA GLU A 151 7.30 -1.39 -8.98
C GLU A 151 7.84 -2.20 -10.18
N LYS A 152 9.14 -2.54 -10.18
CA LYS A 152 9.73 -3.38 -11.23
C LYS A 152 9.22 -4.82 -11.19
N ILE A 153 9.12 -5.41 -10.00
CA ILE A 153 8.59 -6.77 -9.82
C ILE A 153 7.13 -6.81 -10.28
N TRP A 154 6.33 -5.80 -9.94
CA TRP A 154 4.96 -5.63 -10.39
C TRP A 154 4.89 -5.57 -11.92
N GLY A 155 5.66 -4.68 -12.57
CA GLY A 155 5.71 -4.58 -14.03
C GLY A 155 6.09 -5.90 -14.71
N ASN A 156 7.09 -6.61 -14.20
CA ASN A 156 7.48 -7.93 -14.71
C ASN A 156 6.43 -9.01 -14.49
N THR A 157 5.63 -8.87 -13.43
CA THR A 157 4.52 -9.78 -13.10
C THR A 157 3.35 -9.55 -14.06
N CYS A 158 2.96 -8.30 -14.27
CA CYS A 158 1.90 -7.91 -15.20
C CYS A 158 2.26 -8.16 -16.66
N ALA A 159 3.53 -8.01 -17.06
CA ALA A 159 3.96 -8.26 -18.45
C ALA A 159 3.79 -9.71 -18.92
N LYS A 160 3.60 -10.65 -17.99
CA LYS A 160 3.29 -12.06 -18.31
C LYS A 160 1.83 -12.27 -18.71
N ILE A 161 0.97 -11.28 -18.49
CA ILE A 161 -0.43 -11.30 -18.87
C ILE A 161 -0.61 -10.44 -20.12
N CYS A 162 -1.23 -11.01 -21.14
CA CYS A 162 -1.63 -10.23 -22.31
C CYS A 162 -2.78 -9.31 -21.89
N LYS A 163 -2.65 -8.00 -22.13
CA LYS A 163 -3.69 -7.02 -21.76
C LYS A 163 -5.00 -7.19 -22.53
N ASP A 164 -4.99 -7.99 -23.59
CA ASP A 164 -6.16 -8.30 -24.41
C ASP A 164 -6.86 -9.60 -24.01
N ASP A 165 -6.39 -10.30 -22.98
CA ASP A 165 -7.08 -11.49 -22.47
C ASP A 165 -8.14 -11.05 -21.46
N ASP A 166 -9.42 -11.17 -21.83
CA ASP A 166 -10.59 -11.05 -20.94
C ASP A 166 -10.64 -12.23 -19.94
N ILE A 167 -9.57 -12.39 -19.14
CA ILE A 167 -9.51 -13.40 -18.10
C ILE A 167 -10.43 -12.94 -16.97
N VAL A 168 -11.57 -13.62 -16.84
CA VAL A 168 -12.50 -13.42 -15.73
C VAL A 168 -11.78 -13.76 -14.43
N ALA A 169 -11.72 -12.77 -13.53
CA ALA A 169 -11.31 -12.99 -12.15
C ALA A 169 -12.58 -13.35 -11.37
N VAL A 170 -12.70 -14.59 -10.90
CA VAL A 170 -13.82 -14.97 -10.03
C VAL A 170 -13.38 -14.81 -8.59
N LEU A 171 -13.97 -13.83 -7.90
CA LEU A 171 -13.89 -13.66 -6.45
C LEU A 171 -14.77 -14.70 -5.76
N TYR A 172 -14.21 -15.39 -4.79
CA TYR A 172 -14.90 -16.27 -3.87
C TYR A 172 -15.07 -15.53 -2.54
N CYS A 173 -16.30 -15.09 -2.26
CA CYS A 173 -16.69 -14.53 -0.96
C CYS A 173 -16.88 -15.62 0.10
#